data_AF-A0A0M2QDP7-F1
#
_entry.id   AF-A0A0M2QDP7-F1
#
_cell.length_a   1.000
_cell.length_b   1.000
_cell.length_c   1.000
_cell.angle_alpha   90.00
_cell.angle_beta   90.00
_cell.angle_gamma   90.00
#
_symmetry.space_group_name_H-M   'P 1'
#
loop_
_entity.id
_entity.type
_entity.pdbx_description
1 polymer ?
#
loop_
_entity_poly.entity_id
_entity_poly.type
_entity_poly.pdbx_seq_one_letter_code
_entity_poly.pdbx_strand_id
1 'polypeptide(L)'
;MSTEALDPLLRQFAEKRLGRPLQPGEEHALLELLPSRQGKPAAPTSTTPATQAPTAHPPLQQLKTRKEAREQIKHFLQLNQQKAYEKMQGILQTIDTQNETTLGMLASEQQKVSGVLDEHEPPGDAQASSTGEIQDSTRQALAMIGEQLTGLIRQEIESCFRQYVDPLARRLDAIGELLQDIAAIPSEPATPEAAATIPIHDTPGPASME
;
A
#
# COMPACT_ATOMS: atom_id res chain seq x y z
N MET A 1 38.95 -9.65 23.55
CA MET A 1 38.63 -8.77 22.40
C MET A 1 37.36 -9.33 21.79
N SER A 2 36.20 -8.95 22.33
CA SER A 2 34.91 -9.44 21.83
C SER A 2 34.54 -8.63 20.59
N THR A 3 34.49 -9.27 19.44
CA THR A 3 33.96 -8.68 18.21
C THR A 3 32.46 -8.46 18.42
N GLU A 4 32.10 -7.22 18.74
CA GLU A 4 30.71 -6.81 18.98
C GLU A 4 29.95 -6.84 17.65
N ALA A 5 29.41 -8.01 17.32
CA ALA A 5 28.69 -8.24 16.09
C ALA A 5 27.25 -7.72 16.25
N LEU A 6 26.74 -7.07 15.20
CA LEU A 6 25.34 -6.62 15.13
C LEU A 6 24.40 -7.84 15.29
N ASP A 7 23.36 -7.70 16.09
CA ASP A 7 22.33 -8.75 16.27
C ASP A 7 21.81 -9.22 14.89
N PRO A 8 21.87 -10.53 14.57
CA PRO A 8 21.44 -11.06 13.27
C PRO A 8 20.00 -10.70 12.92
N LEU A 9 19.12 -10.55 13.91
CA LEU A 9 17.73 -10.17 13.67
C LEU A 9 17.61 -8.69 13.23
N LEU A 10 18.40 -7.82 13.83
CA LEU A 10 18.46 -6.40 13.48
C LEU A 10 19.08 -6.19 12.11
N ARG A 11 20.12 -6.98 11.78
CA ARG A 11 20.72 -7.02 10.44
C ARG A 11 19.68 -7.40 9.38
N GLN A 12 18.95 -8.50 9.59
CA GLN A 12 17.93 -8.96 8.65
C GLN A 12 16.79 -7.95 8.48
N PHE A 13 16.40 -7.26 9.56
CA PHE A 13 15.40 -6.20 9.50
C PHE A 13 15.89 -5.01 8.66
N ALA A 14 17.12 -4.56 8.89
CA ALA A 14 17.71 -3.46 8.15
C ALA A 14 17.86 -3.80 6.65
N GLU A 15 18.35 -5.00 6.33
CA GLU A 15 18.47 -5.49 4.95
C GLU A 15 17.11 -5.60 4.25
N LYS A 16 16.07 -6.07 4.95
CA LYS A 16 14.69 -6.12 4.42
C LYS A 16 14.09 -4.73 4.16
N ARG A 17 14.43 -3.73 4.98
CA ARG A 17 13.97 -2.34 4.81
C ARG A 17 14.74 -1.59 3.72
N LEU A 18 16.03 -1.90 3.56
CA LEU A 18 16.90 -1.28 2.58
C LEU A 18 16.86 -1.98 1.21
N GLY A 19 16.38 -3.23 1.15
CA GLY A 19 16.31 -4.04 -0.08
C GLY A 19 17.69 -4.43 -0.62
N ARG A 20 18.74 -4.31 0.19
CA ARG A 20 20.15 -4.55 -0.18
C ARG A 20 20.95 -4.98 1.06
N PRO A 21 22.08 -5.70 0.90
CA PRO A 21 22.92 -6.10 2.04
C PRO A 21 23.51 -4.88 2.74
N LEU A 22 23.67 -4.98 4.06
CA LEU A 22 24.20 -3.90 4.88
C LEU A 22 25.70 -3.67 4.60
N GLN A 23 26.12 -2.41 4.47
CA GLN A 23 27.53 -2.09 4.34
C GLN A 23 28.23 -2.10 5.71
N PRO A 24 29.53 -2.44 5.79
CA PRO A 24 30.25 -2.51 7.07
C PRO A 24 30.23 -1.17 7.84
N GLY A 25 30.20 -0.02 7.15
CA GLY A 25 30.03 1.29 7.79
C GLY A 25 28.64 1.53 8.39
N GLU A 26 27.60 0.95 7.79
CA GLU A 26 26.22 1.02 8.30
C GLU A 26 26.01 0.08 9.50
N GLU A 27 26.68 -1.09 9.50
CA GLU A 27 26.70 -2.01 10.64
C GLU A 27 27.30 -1.35 11.90
N HIS A 28 28.41 -0.64 11.75
CA HIS A 28 29.03 0.11 12.84
C HIS A 28 28.15 1.27 13.34
N ALA A 29 27.47 1.98 12.44
CA ALA A 29 26.54 3.05 12.83
C ALA A 29 25.32 2.52 13.62
N LEU A 30 24.82 1.34 13.26
CA LEU A 30 23.73 0.69 14.01
C LEU A 30 24.20 0.16 15.37
N LEU A 31 25.43 -0.34 15.46
CA LEU A 31 26.06 -0.73 16.73
C LEU A 31 26.25 0.48 17.66
N GLU A 32 26.60 1.65 17.12
CA GLU A 32 26.77 2.88 17.91
C GLU A 32 25.43 3.46 18.39
N LEU A 33 24.34 3.26 17.61
CA LEU A 33 22.98 3.67 17.97
C LEU A 33 22.28 2.73 18.94
N LEU A 34 22.77 1.50 19.11
CA LEU A 34 22.23 0.56 20.09
C LEU A 34 22.62 1.04 21.50
N PRO A 35 21.66 1.40 22.36
CA PRO A 35 21.96 1.72 23.75
C PRO A 35 22.56 0.46 24.37
N SER A 36 23.80 0.55 24.85
CA SER A 36 24.53 -0.56 25.47
C SER A 36 23.63 -1.24 26.50
N ARG A 37 23.09 -2.41 26.15
CA ARG A 37 22.23 -3.21 27.02
C ARG A 37 23.12 -3.99 28.00
N GLN A 38 23.99 -3.28 28.71
CA GLN A 38 24.84 -3.77 29.78
C GLN A 38 25.07 -2.64 30.81
N GLY A 39 24.27 -2.67 31.87
CA GLY A 39 24.67 -2.13 33.18
C GLY A 39 24.20 -0.73 33.56
N LYS A 40 23.08 -0.69 34.31
CA LYS A 40 22.87 0.12 35.54
C LYS A 40 22.93 1.66 35.41
N PRO A 41 21.83 2.40 35.66
CA PRO A 41 21.88 3.86 35.78
C PRO A 41 22.49 4.21 37.15
N ALA A 42 23.62 4.91 37.13
CA ALA A 42 24.08 5.67 38.28
C ALA A 42 24.40 7.09 37.80
N ALA A 43 23.57 8.03 38.23
CA ALA A 43 23.96 9.43 38.38
C ALA A 43 24.16 9.70 39.88
N PRO A 44 24.77 10.81 40.33
CA PRO A 44 25.64 11.78 39.64
C PRO A 44 26.91 12.11 40.46
N THR A 45 28.03 12.48 39.82
CA THR A 45 28.98 13.42 40.45
C THR A 45 29.74 14.23 39.40
N SER A 46 29.56 15.55 39.50
CA SER A 46 30.31 16.62 38.88
C SER A 46 31.83 16.48 39.07
N THR A 47 32.62 16.57 37.99
CA THR A 47 33.75 17.53 37.79
C THR A 47 34.58 17.14 36.55
N THR A 48 34.65 18.06 35.59
CA THR A 48 35.67 18.16 34.52
C THR A 48 37.06 18.49 35.12
N PRO A 49 38.20 18.15 34.46
CA PRO A 49 38.68 18.87 33.26
C PRO A 49 39.24 17.99 32.12
N ALA A 50 39.37 18.67 30.97
CA ALA A 50 39.57 18.17 29.61
C ALA A 50 40.96 17.59 29.28
N THR A 51 41.02 16.73 28.25
CA THR A 51 42.14 16.61 27.29
C THR A 51 41.60 16.11 25.93
N GLN A 52 42.08 16.74 24.84
CA GLN A 52 41.65 16.73 23.42
C GLN A 52 42.06 15.41 22.70
N ALA A 53 41.63 14.96 21.51
CA ALA A 53 41.30 15.53 20.18
C ALA A 53 40.79 14.36 19.26
N PRO A 54 40.70 14.44 17.90
CA PRO A 54 40.10 15.40 16.97
C PRO A 54 39.00 14.75 16.08
N THR A 55 37.83 15.36 15.94
CA THR A 55 36.77 14.88 15.02
C THR A 55 36.97 15.43 13.61
N ALA A 56 37.30 14.55 12.67
CA ALA A 56 37.28 14.82 11.23
C ALA A 56 35.85 14.76 10.69
N HIS A 57 35.02 15.75 11.05
CA HIS A 57 33.78 16.04 10.33
C HIS A 57 33.92 17.41 9.67
N PRO A 58 33.63 17.56 8.36
CA PRO A 58 33.51 18.88 7.76
C PRO A 58 32.43 19.64 8.54
N PRO A 59 32.71 20.82 9.12
CA PRO A 59 31.74 21.51 9.93
C PRO A 59 30.59 21.93 9.02
N LEU A 60 29.40 21.40 9.28
CA LEU A 60 28.15 22.04 8.89
C LEU A 60 28.28 23.49 9.34
N GLN A 61 28.17 24.43 8.39
CA GLN A 61 28.36 25.85 8.62
C GLN A 61 27.58 26.25 9.86
N GLN A 62 28.29 26.43 10.97
CA GLN A 62 27.71 26.77 12.25
C GLN A 62 27.14 28.17 12.09
N LEU A 63 25.82 28.23 11.89
CA LEU A 63 25.02 29.43 12.10
C LEU A 63 25.46 30.03 13.43
N LYS A 64 26.14 31.19 13.36
CA LYS A 64 26.90 31.78 14.47
C LYS A 64 26.03 32.06 15.70
N THR A 65 24.72 32.13 15.51
CA THR A 65 23.74 32.20 16.60
C THR A 65 22.45 31.42 16.26
N ARG A 66 21.85 30.74 17.24
CA ARG A 66 20.51 30.09 17.11
C ARG A 66 19.42 31.05 16.62
N LYS A 67 19.60 32.37 16.85
CA LYS A 67 18.72 33.43 16.35
C LYS A 67 18.84 33.62 14.83
N GLU A 68 20.06 33.71 14.32
CA GLU A 68 20.33 33.81 12.87
C GLU A 68 19.81 32.58 12.12
N ALA A 69 19.93 31.39 12.72
CA ALA A 69 19.36 30.16 12.16
C ALA A 69 17.84 30.25 12.00
N ARG A 70 17.15 30.79 13.01
CA ARG A 70 15.69 30.98 12.96
C ARG A 70 15.30 32.01 11.91
N GLU A 71 16.08 33.07 11.74
CA GLU A 71 15.82 34.10 10.72
C GLU A 71 16.04 33.57 9.31
N GLN A 72 17.11 32.80 9.08
CA GLN A 72 17.35 32.14 7.80
C GLN A 72 16.26 31.11 7.46
N ILE A 73 15.81 30.32 8.44
CA ILE A 73 14.70 29.38 8.23
C ILE A 73 13.41 30.13 7.90
N LYS A 74 13.11 31.25 8.57
CA LYS A 74 11.94 32.07 8.25
C LYS A 74 12.00 32.60 6.81
N HIS A 75 13.14 33.14 6.41
CA HIS A 75 13.33 33.66 5.05
C HIS A 75 13.22 32.54 3.99
N PHE A 76 13.84 31.38 4.24
CA PHE A 76 13.72 30.23 3.34
C PHE A 76 12.28 29.72 3.25
N LEU A 77 11.57 29.64 4.38
CA LEU A 77 10.18 29.21 4.40
C LEU A 77 9.28 30.17 3.62
N GLN A 78 9.50 31.48 3.78
CA GLN A 78 8.77 32.51 3.04
C GLN A 78 9.04 32.43 1.53
N LEU A 79 10.31 32.28 1.13
CA LEU A 79 10.68 32.11 -0.27
C LEU A 79 10.12 30.80 -0.86
N ASN A 80 10.16 29.72 -0.09
CA ASN A 80 9.61 28.43 -0.51
C ASN A 80 8.09 28.51 -0.69
N GLN A 81 7.40 29.19 0.22
CA GLN A 81 5.98 29.45 0.13
C GLN A 81 5.64 30.27 -1.13
N GLN A 82 6.37 31.36 -1.40
CA GLN A 82 6.19 32.14 -2.63
C GLN A 82 6.38 31.29 -3.88
N LYS A 83 7.47 30.51 -3.93
CA LYS A 83 7.76 29.61 -5.05
C LYS A 83 6.68 28.52 -5.21
N ALA A 84 6.12 28.03 -4.11
CA ALA A 84 5.02 27.07 -4.15
C ALA A 84 3.74 27.72 -4.73
N TYR A 85 3.43 28.96 -4.35
CA TYR A 85 2.31 29.71 -4.93
C TYR A 85 2.48 29.95 -6.43
N GLU A 86 3.66 30.38 -6.88
CA GLU A 86 3.95 30.59 -8.30
C GLU A 86 3.83 29.27 -9.10
N LYS A 87 4.37 28.17 -8.56
CA LYS A 87 4.26 26.87 -9.19
C LYS A 87 2.80 26.41 -9.28
N MET A 88 2.01 26.61 -8.22
CA MET A 88 0.59 26.29 -8.21
C MET A 88 -0.17 27.10 -9.25
N GLN A 89 0.09 28.41 -9.37
CA GLN A 89 -0.51 29.25 -10.41
C GLN A 89 -0.14 28.77 -11.83
N GLY A 90 1.12 28.41 -12.06
CA GLY A 90 1.55 27.89 -13.36
C GLY A 90 0.90 26.55 -13.72
N ILE A 91 0.73 25.66 -12.73
CA ILE A 91 0.00 24.40 -12.93
C ILE A 91 -1.47 24.69 -13.27
N LEU A 92 -2.14 25.59 -12.53
CA LEU A 92 -3.54 25.94 -12.79
C LEU A 92 -3.72 26.52 -14.20
N GLN A 93 -2.84 27.44 -14.61
CA GLN A 93 -2.85 28.00 -15.97
C GLN A 93 -2.63 26.92 -17.04
N THR A 94 -1.77 25.94 -16.77
CA THR A 94 -1.55 24.83 -17.71
C THR A 94 -2.79 23.94 -17.80
N ILE A 95 -3.47 23.68 -16.68
CA ILE A 95 -4.72 22.93 -16.65
C ILE A 95 -5.81 23.67 -17.44
N ASP A 96 -5.94 24.99 -17.24
CA ASP A 96 -6.93 25.80 -17.93
C ASP A 96 -6.72 25.79 -19.45
N THR A 97 -5.48 25.96 -19.92
CA THR A 97 -5.15 25.91 -21.36
C THR A 97 -5.35 24.50 -21.95
N GLN A 98 -5.03 23.45 -21.20
CA GLN A 98 -5.31 22.06 -21.61
C GLN A 98 -6.82 21.79 -21.69
N ASN A 99 -7.61 22.31 -20.74
CA ASN A 99 -9.07 22.18 -20.76
C ASN A 99 -9.68 22.92 -21.95
N GLU A 100 -9.27 24.17 -22.20
CA GLU A 100 -9.75 24.95 -23.34
C GLU A 100 -9.42 24.25 -24.67
N THR A 101 -8.20 23.72 -24.80
CA THR A 101 -7.79 22.95 -25.97
C THR A 101 -8.66 21.70 -26.14
N THR A 102 -8.91 20.96 -25.06
CA THR A 102 -9.73 19.74 -25.09
C THR A 102 -11.18 20.04 -25.45
N LEU A 103 -11.76 21.09 -24.87
CA LEU A 103 -13.11 21.55 -25.19
C LEU A 103 -13.21 22.04 -26.64
N GLY A 104 -12.19 22.73 -27.14
CA GLY A 104 -12.13 23.17 -28.55
C GLY A 104 -12.03 21.99 -29.53
N MET A 105 -11.26 20.95 -29.19
CA MET A 105 -11.22 19.71 -29.97
C MET A 105 -12.57 19.00 -29.96
N LEU A 106 -13.22 18.89 -28.79
CA LEU A 106 -14.55 18.30 -28.65
C LEU A 106 -15.59 19.07 -29.46
N ALA A 107 -15.58 20.40 -29.42
CA ALA A 107 -16.46 21.24 -30.23
C ALA A 107 -16.23 21.03 -31.74
N SER A 108 -14.96 20.93 -32.14
CA SER A 108 -14.59 20.64 -33.54
C SER A 108 -15.06 19.24 -33.97
N GLU A 109 -14.98 18.25 -33.09
CA GLU A 109 -15.49 16.89 -33.34
C GLU A 109 -17.01 16.89 -33.43
N GLN A 110 -17.70 17.57 -32.52
CA GLN A 110 -19.16 17.74 -32.60
C GLN A 110 -19.57 18.41 -33.90
N GLN A 111 -18.86 19.44 -34.36
CA GLN A 111 -19.16 20.08 -35.64
C GLN A 111 -18.91 19.15 -36.82
N LYS A 112 -17.87 18.32 -36.79
CA LYS A 112 -17.63 17.31 -37.83
C LYS A 112 -18.71 16.25 -37.85
N VAL A 113 -19.11 15.73 -36.68
CA VAL A 113 -20.20 14.76 -36.56
C VAL A 113 -21.53 15.35 -37.03
N SER A 114 -21.81 16.60 -36.64
CA SER A 114 -23.01 17.31 -37.11
C SER A 114 -23.00 17.52 -38.62
N GLY A 115 -21.85 17.84 -39.22
CA GLY A 115 -21.73 17.98 -40.68
C GLY A 115 -21.95 16.66 -41.42
N VAL A 116 -21.41 15.55 -40.91
CA VAL A 116 -21.63 14.21 -41.49
C VAL A 116 -23.09 13.76 -41.37
N LEU A 117 -23.76 14.10 -40.27
CA LEU A 117 -25.19 13.81 -40.08
C LEU A 117 -26.08 14.62 -41.03
N ASP A 118 -25.73 15.88 -41.29
CA ASP A 118 -26.45 16.78 -42.22
C ASP A 118 -26.26 16.33 -43.69
N GLU A 119 -25.06 15.87 -44.05
CA GLU A 119 -24.79 15.26 -45.37
C GLU A 119 -25.57 13.94 -45.60
N HIS A 120 -26.09 13.32 -44.53
CA HIS A 120 -26.84 12.06 -44.58
C HIS A 120 -28.36 12.25 -44.37
N GLU A 121 -28.89 13.48 -44.43
CA GLU A 121 -30.35 13.71 -44.50
C GLU A 121 -30.86 13.27 -45.89
N PRO A 122 -31.62 12.15 -46.01
CA PRO A 122 -32.15 11.73 -47.30
C PRO A 122 -33.32 12.63 -47.69
N PRO A 123 -33.47 13.01 -48.97
CA PRO A 123 -34.64 13.73 -49.44
C PRO A 123 -35.88 12.89 -49.13
N GLY A 124 -36.80 13.47 -48.35
CA GLY A 124 -38.03 12.82 -47.90
C GLY A 124 -38.78 12.19 -49.07
N ASP A 125 -39.02 10.87 -48.97
CA ASP A 125 -40.12 10.11 -49.58
C ASP A 125 -39.89 8.56 -49.57
N ALA A 126 -38.86 8.04 -48.88
CA ALA A 126 -38.59 6.59 -48.78
C ALA A 126 -38.49 6.03 -47.33
N GLN A 127 -39.01 6.74 -46.31
CA GLN A 127 -38.74 6.43 -44.90
C GLN A 127 -39.58 5.32 -44.25
N ALA A 128 -40.55 4.70 -44.94
CA ALA A 128 -41.38 3.67 -44.32
C ALA A 128 -40.69 2.29 -44.23
N SER A 129 -39.78 1.95 -45.15
CA SER A 129 -39.08 0.64 -45.15
C SER A 129 -37.73 0.64 -44.43
N SER A 130 -36.95 1.73 -44.47
CA SER A 130 -35.60 1.78 -43.89
C SER A 130 -35.59 1.94 -42.36
N THR A 131 -36.64 2.55 -41.79
CA THR A 131 -36.77 2.75 -40.34
C THR A 131 -36.92 1.41 -39.59
N GLY A 132 -37.56 0.41 -40.22
CA GLY A 132 -37.69 -0.94 -39.66
C GLY A 132 -36.36 -1.68 -39.57
N GLU A 133 -35.55 -1.64 -40.64
CA GLU A 133 -34.24 -2.29 -40.67
C GLU A 133 -33.23 -1.65 -39.70
N ILE A 134 -33.26 -0.33 -39.52
CA ILE A 134 -32.40 0.38 -38.55
C ILE A 134 -32.81 0.03 -37.11
N GLN A 135 -34.11 -0.06 -36.82
CA GLN A 135 -34.59 -0.49 -35.50
C GLN A 135 -34.25 -1.95 -35.21
N ASP A 136 -34.37 -2.84 -36.19
CA ASP A 136 -34.00 -4.25 -36.04
C ASP A 136 -32.48 -4.41 -35.87
N SER A 137 -31.66 -3.65 -36.60
CA SER A 137 -30.21 -3.59 -36.41
C SER A 137 -29.83 -3.09 -35.00
N THR A 138 -30.52 -2.06 -34.50
CA THR A 138 -30.31 -1.54 -33.14
C THR A 138 -30.70 -2.59 -32.08
N ARG A 139 -31.81 -3.30 -32.31
CA ARG A 139 -32.27 -4.38 -31.42
C ARG A 139 -31.29 -5.56 -31.41
N GLN A 140 -30.75 -5.92 -32.57
CA GLN A 140 -29.71 -6.93 -32.73
C GLN A 140 -28.42 -6.52 -31.99
N ALA A 141 -28.00 -5.26 -32.13
CA ALA A 141 -26.82 -4.73 -31.45
C ALA A 141 -26.98 -4.77 -29.92
N LEU A 142 -28.15 -4.35 -29.40
CA LEU A 142 -28.46 -4.43 -27.97
C LEU A 142 -28.47 -5.87 -27.45
N ALA A 143 -28.95 -6.83 -28.24
CA ALA A 143 -28.90 -8.25 -27.88
C ALA A 143 -27.46 -8.77 -27.81
N MET A 144 -26.60 -8.42 -28.78
CA MET A 144 -25.18 -8.81 -28.77
C MET A 144 -24.43 -8.17 -27.60
N ILE A 145 -24.70 -6.90 -27.29
CA ILE A 145 -24.12 -6.21 -26.12
C ILE A 145 -24.58 -6.90 -24.83
N GLY A 146 -25.86 -7.27 -24.73
CA GLY A 146 -26.39 -8.00 -23.58
C GLY A 146 -25.72 -9.36 -23.36
N GLU A 147 -25.49 -10.10 -24.44
CA GLU A 147 -24.78 -11.39 -24.40
C GLU A 147 -23.31 -11.20 -23.97
N GLN A 148 -22.61 -10.21 -24.53
CA GLN A 148 -21.24 -9.88 -24.16
C GLN A 148 -21.12 -9.45 -22.69
N LEU A 149 -22.02 -8.59 -22.21
CA LEU A 149 -22.05 -8.17 -20.81
C LEU A 149 -22.31 -9.35 -19.87
N THR A 150 -23.21 -10.27 -20.25
CA THR A 150 -23.48 -11.47 -19.47
C THR A 150 -22.25 -12.37 -19.39
N GLY A 151 -21.50 -12.50 -20.49
CA GLY A 151 -20.22 -13.22 -20.52
C GLY A 151 -19.17 -12.60 -19.62
N LEU A 152 -19.01 -11.27 -19.69
CA LEU A 152 -18.08 -10.52 -18.84
C LEU A 152 -18.42 -10.62 -17.36
N ILE A 153 -19.70 -10.51 -17.00
CA ILE A 153 -20.17 -10.65 -15.60
C ILE A 153 -19.84 -12.05 -15.08
N ARG A 154 -20.10 -13.10 -15.87
CA ARG A 154 -19.78 -14.48 -15.46
C ARG A 154 -18.27 -14.66 -15.26
N GLN A 155 -17.45 -14.09 -16.14
CA GLN A 155 -15.99 -14.16 -16.03
C GLN A 155 -15.48 -13.39 -14.81
N GLU A 156 -16.03 -12.22 -14.52
CA GLU A 156 -15.66 -11.41 -13.36
C GLU A 156 -16.04 -12.10 -12.05
N ILE A 157 -17.23 -12.70 -11.98
CA ILE A 157 -17.66 -13.50 -10.82
C ILE A 157 -16.70 -14.67 -10.60
N GLU A 158 -16.38 -15.43 -11.66
CA GLU A 158 -15.44 -16.56 -11.56
C GLU A 158 -14.04 -16.11 -11.12
N SER A 159 -13.54 -14.99 -11.66
CA SER A 159 -12.25 -14.41 -11.30
C SER A 159 -12.21 -13.97 -9.84
N CYS A 160 -13.26 -13.26 -9.39
CA CYS A 160 -13.41 -12.81 -8.01
C CYS A 160 -13.48 -14.02 -7.06
N PHE A 161 -14.31 -15.02 -7.38
CA PHE A 161 -14.37 -16.25 -6.59
C PHE A 161 -13.00 -16.94 -6.50
N ARG A 162 -12.27 -17.11 -7.61
CA ARG A 162 -10.92 -17.68 -7.56
C ARG A 162 -9.96 -16.84 -6.71
N GLN A 163 -9.99 -15.52 -6.87
CA GLN A 163 -9.09 -14.63 -6.16
C GLN A 163 -9.30 -14.66 -4.64
N TYR A 164 -10.55 -14.79 -4.17
CA TYR A 164 -10.86 -14.78 -2.74
C TYR A 164 -10.98 -16.18 -2.13
N VAL A 165 -11.55 -17.14 -2.86
CA VAL A 165 -11.83 -18.49 -2.37
C VAL A 165 -10.63 -19.42 -2.53
N ASP A 166 -9.85 -19.34 -3.62
CA ASP A 166 -8.68 -20.24 -3.78
C ASP A 166 -7.63 -20.06 -2.67
N PRO A 167 -7.27 -18.83 -2.24
CA PRO A 167 -6.35 -18.65 -1.12
C PRO A 167 -6.94 -19.11 0.22
N LEU A 168 -8.26 -18.99 0.40
CA LEU A 168 -8.95 -19.47 1.59
C LEU A 168 -8.98 -21.00 1.61
N ALA A 169 -9.29 -21.64 0.49
CA ALA A 169 -9.28 -23.09 0.33
C ALA A 169 -7.89 -23.66 0.65
N ARG A 170 -6.82 -23.08 0.07
CA ARG A 170 -5.44 -23.50 0.39
C ARG A 170 -5.07 -23.35 1.86
N ARG A 171 -5.59 -22.32 2.55
CA ARG A 171 -5.37 -22.16 4.00
C ARG A 171 -6.11 -23.22 4.80
N LEU A 172 -7.33 -23.56 4.42
CA LEU A 172 -8.10 -24.63 5.06
C LEU A 172 -7.46 -26.00 4.82
N ASP A 173 -6.96 -26.26 3.61
CA ASP A 173 -6.23 -27.49 3.29
C ASP A 173 -4.96 -27.60 4.15
N ALA A 174 -4.17 -26.52 4.25
CA ALA A 174 -2.96 -26.50 5.08
C ALA A 174 -3.26 -26.68 6.58
N ILE A 175 -4.39 -26.16 7.08
CA ILE A 175 -4.84 -26.41 8.46
C ILE A 175 -5.27 -27.88 8.61
N GLY A 176 -5.95 -28.45 7.61
CA GLY A 176 -6.33 -29.86 7.58
C GLY A 176 -5.11 -30.78 7.65
N GLU A 177 -4.08 -30.51 6.86
CA GLU A 177 -2.81 -31.24 6.88
C GLU A 177 -2.11 -31.12 8.25
N LEU A 178 -2.05 -29.91 8.83
CA LEU A 178 -1.47 -29.71 10.17
C LEU A 178 -2.23 -30.50 11.25
N LEU A 179 -3.55 -30.49 11.21
CA LEU A 179 -4.38 -31.26 12.15
C LEU A 179 -4.20 -32.76 11.95
N GLN A 180 -4.04 -33.21 10.70
CA GLN A 180 -3.78 -34.61 10.39
C GLN A 180 -2.39 -35.04 10.87
N ASP A 181 -1.37 -34.19 10.73
CA ASP A 181 -0.03 -34.42 11.27
C ASP A 181 -0.03 -34.49 12.80
N ILE A 182 -0.76 -33.58 13.48
CA ILE A 182 -0.91 -33.60 14.95
C ILE A 182 -1.65 -34.86 15.41
N ALA A 183 -2.71 -35.26 14.70
CA ALA A 183 -3.44 -36.49 14.99
C ALA A 183 -2.65 -37.77 14.63
N ALA A 184 -1.70 -37.66 13.71
CA ALA A 184 -0.80 -38.74 13.31
C ALA A 184 0.47 -38.83 14.18
N ILE A 185 0.68 -37.93 15.15
CA ILE A 185 1.64 -38.15 16.23
C ILE A 185 1.18 -39.41 16.95
N PRO A 186 1.90 -40.56 16.81
CA PRO A 186 1.48 -41.77 17.46
C PRO A 186 1.55 -41.48 18.95
N SER A 187 0.42 -41.69 19.64
CA SER A 187 0.42 -41.79 21.09
C SER A 187 1.45 -42.85 21.46
N GLU A 188 2.60 -42.37 21.90
CA GLU A 188 3.64 -43.18 22.52
C GLU A 188 2.95 -44.04 23.59
N PRO A 189 3.19 -45.36 23.63
CA PRO A 189 2.40 -46.25 24.45
C PRO A 189 2.55 -45.83 25.92
N ALA A 190 1.43 -45.39 26.49
CA ALA A 190 1.31 -45.04 27.88
C ALA A 190 1.83 -46.18 28.78
N THR A 191 2.97 -45.96 29.42
CA THR A 191 3.27 -46.60 30.70
C THR A 191 2.27 -46.07 31.72
N PRO A 192 1.55 -46.94 32.47
CA PRO A 192 0.58 -46.51 33.44
C PRO A 192 1.30 -45.93 34.66
N GLU A 193 0.56 -45.14 35.45
CA GLU A 193 0.89 -44.73 36.83
C GLU A 193 1.45 -43.31 37.00
N ALA A 194 0.54 -42.33 37.01
CA ALA A 194 0.52 -41.29 38.04
C ALA A 194 -0.86 -40.62 38.05
N ALA A 195 -1.64 -40.90 39.07
CA ALA A 195 -2.93 -40.29 39.34
C ALA A 195 -2.78 -38.78 39.61
N ALA A 196 -3.56 -37.96 38.90
CA ALA A 196 -3.85 -36.58 39.29
C ALA A 196 -5.24 -36.15 38.76
N THR A 197 -6.23 -36.43 39.60
CA THR A 197 -7.49 -35.71 39.84
C THR A 197 -7.88 -34.60 38.85
N ILE A 198 -8.92 -34.86 38.06
CA ILE A 198 -9.68 -33.88 37.27
C ILE A 198 -10.85 -33.37 38.14
N PRO A 199 -11.00 -32.06 38.42
CA PRO A 199 -12.29 -31.50 38.75
C PRO A 199 -13.05 -31.19 37.46
N ILE A 200 -14.05 -32.01 37.19
CA ILE A 200 -15.07 -31.84 36.16
C ILE A 200 -15.94 -30.64 36.56
N HIS A 201 -16.00 -29.63 35.70
CA HIS A 201 -17.15 -28.73 35.63
C HIS A 201 -17.51 -28.52 34.16
N ASP A 202 -18.15 -29.54 33.61
CA ASP A 202 -19.06 -29.41 32.49
C ASP A 202 -20.31 -28.68 33.01
N THR A 203 -20.66 -27.56 32.37
CA THR A 203 -21.96 -26.91 32.58
C THR A 203 -22.65 -26.79 31.22
N PRO A 204 -23.42 -27.81 30.79
CA PRO A 204 -24.40 -27.64 29.74
C PRO A 204 -25.75 -27.37 30.40
N GLY A 205 -26.24 -26.14 30.26
CA GLY A 205 -27.64 -25.84 30.52
C GLY A 205 -28.53 -26.47 29.45
N PRO A 206 -29.74 -26.90 29.82
CA PRO A 206 -30.87 -26.85 28.91
C PRO A 206 -31.99 -25.99 29.50
N ALA A 207 -32.57 -25.16 28.63
CA ALA A 207 -33.85 -24.51 28.83
C ALA A 207 -34.97 -25.55 28.92
N SER A 208 -35.97 -25.32 29.77
CA SER A 208 -37.36 -25.69 29.47
C SER A 208 -38.35 -25.02 30.41
N MET A 209 -39.55 -24.82 29.88
CA MET A 209 -40.69 -24.04 30.35
C MET A 209 -41.38 -24.62 31.59
N GLU A 210 -41.83 -23.72 32.49
CA GLU A 210 -43.24 -23.55 32.90
C GLU A 210 -43.45 -22.15 33.51
#